data_AF-A0A1B6D7F1-F1
#
_entry.id   AF-A0A1B6D7F1-F1
#
_cell.length_a   1.000
_cell.length_b   1.000
_cell.length_c   1.000
_cell.angle_alpha   90.00
_cell.angle_beta   90.00
_cell.angle_gamma   90.00
#
_symmetry.space_group_name_H-M   'P 1'
#
loop_
_entity.id
_entity.type
_entity.pdbx_description
1 polymer ?
#
loop_
_entity_poly.entity_id
_entity_poly.type
_entity_poly.pdbx_seq_one_letter_code
_entity_poly.pdbx_strand_id
1 'polypeptide(L)'
;MAIKLDDFLSKKKEPAQVLDLSKATVNSKEEFKRLLEKIPEYKIKPEKVKVEEIKIREKDFTFKTPKRELRPPKEYLFADPVPPEMRGVRLEDLSGVNIQWKMLTTLRPKNKQDEELFTRLVELGKLRLQTEEKDKRINDSDFIRKMKNRA
;
A
#
# COMPACT_ATOMS: atom_id res chain seq x y z
N MET A 1 53.74 49.49 16.61
CA MET A 1 53.54 48.19 15.94
C MET A 1 52.09 48.13 15.46
N ALA A 2 51.87 48.33 14.16
CA ALA A 2 50.53 48.44 13.59
C ALA A 2 49.94 47.05 13.37
N ILE A 3 48.86 46.74 14.07
CA ILE A 3 48.07 45.52 13.93
C ILE A 3 47.38 45.61 12.56
N LYS A 4 47.83 44.80 11.59
CA LYS A 4 47.28 44.77 10.23
C LYS A 4 45.93 44.06 10.26
N LEU A 5 44.92 44.68 9.65
CA LEU A 5 43.54 44.19 9.57
C LEU A 5 43.41 42.83 8.85
N ASP A 6 44.47 42.39 8.15
CA ASP A 6 44.54 41.10 7.47
C ASP A 6 44.47 39.88 8.42
N ASP A 7 44.85 40.03 9.69
CA ASP A 7 44.77 38.93 10.69
C ASP A 7 43.34 38.67 11.19
N PHE A 8 42.40 39.59 10.98
CA PHE A 8 40.98 39.37 11.33
C PHE A 8 40.15 38.79 10.18
N LEU A 9 40.57 38.99 8.94
CA LEU A 9 39.83 38.55 7.74
C LEU A 9 40.13 37.11 7.32
N SER A 10 41.17 36.49 7.87
CA SER A 10 41.63 35.14 7.51
C SER A 10 41.10 34.00 8.40
N LYS A 11 40.35 34.31 9.47
CA LYS A 11 39.64 33.28 10.25
C LYS A 11 38.43 32.78 9.46
N LYS A 12 38.70 31.88 8.51
CA LYS A 12 37.69 30.92 8.03
C LYS A 12 37.04 30.33 9.27
N LYS A 13 35.73 30.53 9.44
CA LYS A 13 34.95 29.81 10.45
C LYS A 13 35.21 28.33 10.23
N GLU A 14 36.02 27.71 11.09
CA GLU A 14 36.12 26.26 11.11
C GLU A 14 34.71 25.71 11.32
N PRO A 15 34.28 24.71 10.52
CA PRO A 15 32.96 24.12 10.70
C PRO A 15 32.90 23.62 12.13
N ALA A 16 31.94 24.14 12.91
CA ALA A 16 31.78 23.76 14.31
C ALA A 16 31.74 22.22 14.37
N GLN A 17 32.70 21.63 15.09
CA GLN A 17 32.78 20.19 15.26
C GLN A 17 31.44 19.72 15.85
N VAL A 18 30.64 19.03 15.03
CA VAL A 18 29.32 18.57 15.44
C VAL A 18 29.51 17.58 16.57
N LEU A 19 29.04 17.94 17.77
CA LEU A 19 29.09 17.05 18.93
C LEU A 19 28.15 15.87 18.65
N ASP A 20 28.72 14.69 18.40
CA ASP A 20 27.95 13.46 18.17
C ASP A 20 27.41 12.92 19.51
N LEU A 21 26.10 13.02 19.70
CA LEU A 21 25.37 12.54 20.88
C LEU A 21 24.64 11.22 20.62
N SER A 22 24.85 10.56 19.47
CA SER A 22 24.10 9.35 19.05
C SER A 22 24.17 8.17 20.00
N LYS A 23 25.23 8.08 20.81
CA LYS A 23 25.45 7.00 21.79
C LYS A 23 25.11 7.40 23.23
N ALA A 24 24.63 8.63 23.47
CA ALA A 24 24.30 9.09 24.81
C ALA A 24 22.94 8.54 25.25
N THR A 25 22.92 7.75 26.32
CA THR A 25 21.69 7.24 26.97
C THR A 25 21.36 8.09 28.19
N VAL A 26 20.10 8.49 28.35
CA VAL A 26 19.64 9.37 29.43
C VAL A 26 18.80 8.56 30.41
N ASN A 27 19.18 8.56 31.69
CA ASN A 27 18.46 7.82 32.73
C ASN A 27 17.82 8.74 33.79
N SER A 28 18.17 10.03 33.81
CA SER A 28 17.60 11.02 34.72
C SER A 28 17.25 12.35 34.02
N LYS A 29 16.24 13.06 34.55
CA LYS A 29 15.77 14.37 34.04
C LYS A 29 16.83 15.46 34.10
N GLU A 30 17.79 15.34 35.01
CA GLU A 30 18.89 16.30 35.17
C GLU A 30 19.98 16.10 34.11
N GLU A 31 20.26 14.83 33.75
CA GLU A 31 21.20 14.48 32.68
C GLU A 31 20.70 14.96 31.32
N PHE A 32 19.39 14.88 31.10
CA PHE A 32 18.73 15.41 29.91
C PHE A 32 18.99 16.92 29.73
N LYS A 33 18.82 17.71 30.80
CA LYS A 33 19.03 19.16 30.75
C LYS A 33 20.48 19.51 30.40
N ARG A 34 21.45 18.81 30.99
CA ARG A 34 22.88 19.02 30.71
C ARG A 34 23.27 18.67 29.27
N LEU A 35 22.61 17.68 28.68
CA LEU A 35 22.82 17.32 27.27
C LEU A 35 22.17 18.35 26.34
N LEU A 36 20.99 18.84 26.69
CA LEU A 36 20.28 19.87 25.94
C LEU A 36 21.07 21.17 25.86
N GLU A 37 21.71 21.60 26.96
CA GLU A 37 22.57 22.79 27.01
C GLU A 37 23.78 22.71 26.07
N LYS A 38 24.23 21.50 25.72
CA LYS A 38 25.34 21.30 24.78
C LYS A 38 24.92 21.39 23.31
N ILE A 39 23.62 21.37 23.01
CA ILE A 39 23.11 21.45 21.65
C ILE A 39 23.07 22.93 21.25
N PRO A 40 23.85 23.37 20.24
CA PRO A 40 23.76 24.74 19.76
C PRO A 40 22.37 25.00 19.16
N GLU A 41 21.73 26.10 19.57
CA GLU A 41 20.47 26.55 18.97
C GLU A 41 20.72 27.14 17.57
N TYR A 42 20.79 26.27 16.56
CA TYR A 42 20.78 26.73 15.17
C TYR A 42 19.37 27.18 14.81
N LYS A 43 19.14 28.50 14.84
CA LYS A 43 18.00 29.12 14.14
C LYS A 43 18.20 28.89 12.65
N ILE A 44 17.57 27.83 12.12
CA ILE A 44 17.58 27.51 10.70
C ILE A 44 17.05 28.73 9.96
N LYS A 45 17.95 29.48 9.31
CA LYS A 45 17.54 30.53 8.39
C LYS A 45 17.07 29.83 7.13
N PRO A 46 15.88 30.18 6.59
CA PRO A 46 15.42 29.60 5.34
C PRO A 46 16.43 29.93 4.25
N GLU A 47 17.06 28.89 3.71
CA GLU A 47 18.00 29.00 2.61
C GLU A 47 17.24 29.48 1.38
N LYS A 48 17.61 30.66 0.87
CA LYS A 48 17.02 31.20 -0.35
C LYS A 48 17.65 30.49 -1.54
N VAL A 49 16.92 29.51 -2.09
CA VAL A 49 17.33 28.77 -3.29
C VAL A 49 17.57 29.76 -4.43
N LYS A 50 18.78 29.74 -5.00
CA LYS A 50 19.12 30.55 -6.16
C LYS A 50 18.47 29.94 -7.40
N VAL A 51 17.97 30.79 -8.30
CA VAL A 51 17.29 30.36 -9.53
C VAL A 51 18.17 29.46 -10.41
N GLU A 52 19.49 29.63 -10.35
CA GLU A 52 20.50 28.84 -11.08
C GLU A 52 20.60 27.38 -10.61
N GLU A 53 20.21 27.08 -9.36
CA GLU A 53 20.23 25.72 -8.80
C GLU A 53 18.93 24.95 -9.10
N ILE A 54 17.91 25.65 -9.60
CA ILE A 54 16.62 25.06 -9.98
C ILE A 54 16.80 24.35 -11.33
N LYS A 55 17.31 23.11 -11.29
CA LYS A 55 17.31 22.21 -12.44
C LYS A 55 15.90 21.68 -12.68
N ILE A 56 15.09 22.46 -13.39
CA ILE A 56 13.80 22.00 -13.91
C ILE A 56 14.10 20.97 -15.00
N ARG A 57 13.95 19.68 -14.66
CA ARG A 57 14.24 18.55 -15.57
C ARG A 57 13.32 18.47 -16.78
N GLU A 58 12.16 19.13 -16.75
CA GLU A 58 11.13 19.00 -17.78
C GLU A 58 10.69 20.36 -18.30
N LYS A 59 11.41 20.90 -19.30
CA LYS A 59 10.96 22.07 -20.07
C LYS A 59 9.84 21.73 -21.08
N ASP A 60 9.63 20.44 -21.33
CA ASP A 60 8.66 19.93 -22.32
C ASP A 60 7.50 19.16 -21.66
N PHE A 61 6.99 19.65 -20.52
CA PHE A 61 5.81 19.08 -19.89
C PHE A 61 4.59 19.28 -20.81
N THR A 62 4.25 18.25 -21.57
CA THR A 62 3.00 18.19 -22.32
C THR A 62 1.97 17.42 -21.51
N PHE A 63 0.74 17.95 -21.38
CA PHE A 63 -0.44 17.25 -20.80
C PHE A 63 -0.91 16.03 -21.63
N LYS A 64 -0.04 15.44 -22.45
CA LYS A 64 -0.33 14.27 -23.26
C LYS A 64 0.29 13.05 -22.60
N THR A 65 -0.55 12.09 -22.25
CA THR A 65 -0.11 10.79 -21.72
C THR A 65 0.88 10.15 -22.70
N PRO A 66 2.11 9.83 -22.30
CA PRO A 66 3.09 9.22 -23.19
C PRO A 66 2.58 7.87 -23.70
N LYS A 67 2.92 7.49 -24.94
CA LYS A 67 2.50 6.20 -25.54
C LYS A 67 2.86 4.96 -24.69
N ARG A 68 3.82 5.09 -23.77
CA ARG A 68 4.21 4.06 -22.81
C ARG A 68 3.17 3.83 -21.72
N GLU A 69 2.45 4.88 -21.31
CA GLU A 69 1.38 4.85 -20.30
C GLU A 69 0.00 4.59 -20.90
N LEU A 70 -0.15 4.76 -22.22
CA LEU A 70 -1.31 4.26 -22.98
C LEU A 70 -1.29 2.75 -23.20
N ARG A 71 -0.17 2.08 -22.87
CA ARG A 71 -0.18 0.61 -22.82
C ARG A 71 -1.11 0.24 -21.66
N PRO A 72 -2.07 -0.68 -21.85
CA PRO A 72 -2.86 -1.15 -20.74
C PRO A 72 -1.87 -1.58 -19.65
N PRO A 73 -2.08 -1.17 -18.38
CA PRO A 73 -1.27 -1.68 -17.28
C PRO A 73 -1.25 -3.20 -17.44
N LYS A 74 -0.07 -3.83 -17.32
CA LYS A 74 -0.01 -5.29 -17.23
C LYS A 74 -1.05 -5.67 -16.19
N GLU A 75 -2.13 -6.32 -16.64
CA GLU A 75 -3.20 -6.73 -15.74
C GLU A 75 -2.52 -7.40 -14.56
N TYR A 76 -2.86 -6.99 -13.35
CA TYR A 76 -2.49 -7.76 -12.17
C TYR A 76 -3.14 -9.12 -12.37
N LEU A 77 -2.41 -10.05 -12.97
CA LEU A 77 -2.87 -11.41 -13.24
C LEU A 77 -2.87 -12.10 -11.88
N PHE A 78 -3.97 -11.93 -11.15
CA PHE A 78 -4.27 -12.82 -10.05
C PHE A 78 -4.20 -14.25 -10.60
N ALA A 79 -3.51 -15.11 -9.88
CA ALA A 79 -3.44 -16.51 -10.26
C ALA A 79 -4.87 -17.06 -10.35
N ASP A 80 -5.15 -17.81 -11.41
CA ASP A 80 -6.40 -18.55 -11.53
C ASP A 80 -6.50 -19.50 -10.33
N PRO A 81 -7.52 -19.32 -9.46
CA PRO A 81 -7.66 -20.14 -8.26
C PRO A 81 -8.10 -21.58 -8.59
N VAL A 82 -8.49 -21.87 -9.84
CA VAL A 82 -8.89 -23.21 -10.25
C VAL A 82 -7.65 -24.08 -10.51
N PRO A 83 -7.53 -25.24 -9.84
CA PRO A 83 -6.43 -26.17 -10.10
C PRO A 83 -6.36 -26.56 -11.58
N PRO A 84 -5.17 -26.68 -12.18
CA PRO A 84 -5.00 -26.94 -13.62
C PRO A 84 -5.78 -28.13 -14.14
N GLU A 85 -5.87 -29.21 -13.36
CA GLU A 85 -6.59 -30.45 -13.71
C GLU A 85 -8.11 -30.25 -13.79
N MET A 86 -8.64 -29.28 -13.05
CA MET A 86 -10.08 -29.03 -12.92
C MET A 86 -10.59 -27.91 -13.83
N ARG A 87 -9.72 -27.21 -14.56
CA ARG A 87 -10.11 -26.09 -15.44
C ARG A 87 -11.09 -26.49 -16.56
N GLY A 88 -11.10 -27.76 -16.94
CA GLY A 88 -12.07 -28.29 -17.91
C GLY A 88 -13.49 -28.48 -17.36
N VAL A 89 -13.68 -28.36 -16.03
CA VAL A 89 -14.97 -28.56 -15.38
C VAL A 89 -15.63 -27.21 -15.14
N ARG A 90 -16.86 -27.05 -15.63
CA ARG A 90 -17.66 -25.85 -15.36
C ARG A 90 -18.12 -25.86 -13.90
N LEU A 91 -17.71 -24.85 -13.13
CA LEU A 91 -18.09 -24.71 -11.73
C LEU A 91 -19.60 -24.54 -11.54
N GLU A 92 -20.26 -23.88 -12.50
CA GLU A 92 -21.71 -23.66 -12.51
C GLU A 92 -22.48 -24.98 -12.44
N ASP A 93 -22.10 -25.96 -13.28
CA ASP A 93 -22.71 -27.30 -13.33
C ASP A 93 -22.60 -28.03 -11.98
N LEU A 94 -21.50 -27.83 -11.26
CA LEU A 94 -21.26 -28.44 -9.95
C LEU A 94 -21.99 -27.71 -8.82
N SER A 95 -22.07 -26.39 -8.89
CA SER A 95 -22.69 -25.55 -7.88
C SER A 95 -24.22 -25.54 -7.94
N GLY A 96 -24.82 -25.81 -9.10
CA GLY A 96 -26.28 -25.81 -9.28
C GLY A 96 -27.00 -26.98 -8.60
N VAL A 97 -26.28 -28.05 -8.24
CA VAL A 97 -26.86 -29.26 -7.64
C VAL A 97 -26.37 -29.48 -6.22
N ASN A 98 -27.26 -29.97 -5.35
CA ASN A 98 -26.89 -30.35 -3.99
C ASN A 98 -26.29 -31.77 -3.91
N ILE A 99 -25.31 -32.04 -4.76
CA ILE A 99 -24.58 -33.30 -4.84
C ILE A 99 -23.10 -33.00 -4.59
N GLN A 100 -22.37 -33.94 -3.97
CA GLN A 100 -20.92 -33.78 -3.80
C GLN A 100 -20.24 -33.81 -5.18
N TRP A 101 -19.41 -32.81 -5.46
CA TRP A 101 -18.78 -32.64 -6.78
C TRP A 101 -17.93 -33.85 -7.21
N LYS A 102 -17.35 -34.57 -6.25
CA LYS A 102 -16.58 -35.81 -6.50
C LYS A 102 -17.40 -36.89 -7.21
N MET A 103 -18.73 -36.86 -7.08
CA MET A 103 -19.64 -37.79 -7.76
C MET A 103 -20.06 -37.31 -9.16
N LEU A 104 -19.78 -36.05 -9.49
CA LEU A 104 -20.24 -35.41 -10.74
C LEU A 104 -19.15 -35.34 -11.82
N THR A 105 -17.90 -35.61 -11.44
CA THR A 105 -16.76 -35.63 -12.36
C THR A 105 -15.80 -36.73 -12.00
N THR A 106 -15.07 -37.27 -12.99
CA THR A 106 -13.99 -38.24 -12.80
C THR A 106 -12.64 -37.57 -12.54
N LEU A 107 -12.51 -36.25 -12.81
CA LEU A 107 -11.28 -35.49 -12.63
C LEU A 107 -10.96 -35.28 -11.14
N ARG A 108 -9.66 -35.32 -10.81
CA ARG A 108 -9.15 -35.16 -9.45
C ARG A 108 -7.91 -34.26 -9.47
N PRO A 109 -7.83 -33.25 -8.57
CA PRO A 109 -6.59 -32.50 -8.37
C PRO A 109 -5.46 -33.41 -7.86
N LYS A 110 -4.21 -33.05 -8.19
CA LYS A 110 -3.04 -33.85 -7.78
C LYS A 110 -2.72 -33.71 -6.30
N ASN A 111 -2.92 -32.52 -5.75
CA ASN A 111 -2.60 -32.22 -4.36
C ASN A 111 -3.86 -32.18 -3.50
N LYS A 112 -3.72 -32.61 -2.25
CA LYS A 112 -4.81 -32.52 -1.25
C LYS A 112 -5.24 -31.06 -1.02
N GLN A 113 -4.31 -30.11 -1.07
CA GLN A 113 -4.60 -28.68 -0.95
C GLN A 113 -5.46 -28.18 -2.10
N ASP A 114 -5.17 -28.62 -3.34
CA ASP A 114 -5.94 -28.25 -4.53
C ASP A 114 -7.35 -28.86 -4.49
N GLU A 115 -7.47 -30.06 -3.92
CA GLU A 115 -8.77 -30.71 -3.68
C GLU A 115 -9.62 -29.96 -2.65
N GLU A 116 -9.01 -29.50 -1.56
CA GLU A 116 -9.67 -28.66 -0.57
C GLU A 116 -10.07 -27.31 -1.19
N LEU A 117 -9.15 -26.66 -1.91
CA LEU A 117 -9.39 -25.39 -2.60
C LEU A 117 -10.55 -25.52 -3.59
N PHE A 118 -10.56 -26.56 -4.43
CA PHE A 118 -11.65 -26.80 -5.37
C PHE A 118 -12.98 -27.07 -4.66
N THR A 119 -12.95 -27.80 -3.54
CA THR A 119 -14.14 -28.00 -2.71
C THR A 119 -14.70 -26.67 -2.20
N ARG A 120 -13.83 -25.76 -1.75
CA ARG A 120 -14.22 -24.40 -1.34
C ARG A 120 -14.77 -23.56 -2.49
N LEU A 121 -14.19 -23.66 -3.69
CA LEU A 121 -14.70 -22.96 -4.87
C LEU A 121 -16.12 -23.40 -5.25
N VAL A 122 -16.40 -24.71 -5.19
CA VAL A 122 -17.75 -25.25 -5.44
C VAL A 122 -18.72 -24.78 -4.35
N GLU A 123 -18.30 -24.80 -3.08
CA GLU A 123 -19.09 -24.30 -1.95
C GLU A 123 -19.42 -22.80 -2.10
N LEU A 124 -18.45 -21.98 -2.50
CA LEU A 124 -18.65 -20.56 -2.79
C LEU A 124 -19.65 -20.35 -3.94
N GLY A 125 -19.58 -21.17 -4.99
CA GLY A 125 -20.58 -21.15 -6.06
C GLY A 125 -22.00 -21.42 -5.56
N LYS A 126 -22.17 -22.40 -4.67
CA LYS A 126 -23.47 -22.71 -4.04
C LYS A 126 -23.99 -21.54 -3.20
N LEU A 127 -23.12 -20.95 -2.38
CA LEU A 127 -23.48 -19.80 -1.55
C LEU A 127 -23.85 -18.59 -2.40
N ARG A 128 -23.12 -18.34 -3.49
CA ARG A 128 -23.44 -17.29 -4.45
C ARG A 128 -24.85 -17.46 -5.02
N LEU A 129 -25.21 -18.65 -5.50
CA LEU A 129 -26.54 -18.92 -6.04
C LEU A 129 -27.64 -18.71 -4.98
N GLN A 130 -27.40 -19.14 -3.74
CA GLN A 130 -28.33 -18.91 -2.64
C GLN A 130 -28.51 -17.42 -2.33
N THR A 131 -27.43 -16.64 -2.37
CA THR A 131 -27.50 -15.18 -2.15
C THR A 131 -28.22 -14.50 -3.30
N GLU A 132 -27.93 -14.84 -4.55
CA GLU A 132 -28.63 -14.30 -5.72
C GLU A 132 -30.14 -14.61 -5.68
N GLU A 133 -30.53 -15.81 -5.21
CA GLU A 133 -31.94 -16.14 -5.03
C GLU A 133 -32.59 -15.34 -3.88
N LYS A 134 -31.87 -15.14 -2.78
CA LYS A 134 -32.35 -14.29 -1.67
C LYS A 134 -32.52 -12.85 -2.10
N ASP A 135 -31.57 -12.30 -2.84
CA ASP A 135 -31.61 -10.92 -3.31
C ASP A 135 -32.79 -10.69 -4.25
N LYS A 136 -33.11 -11.65 -5.13
CA LYS A 136 -34.31 -11.61 -5.98
C LYS A 136 -35.62 -11.62 -5.19
N ARG A 137 -35.63 -12.25 -4.01
CA ARG A 137 -36.82 -12.30 -3.13
C ARG A 137 -36.99 -11.04 -2.30
N ILE A 138 -35.91 -10.29 -2.07
CA ILE A 138 -35.95 -9.03 -1.33
C ILE A 138 -36.31 -7.92 -2.33
N ASN A 139 -37.57 -7.50 -2.35
CA ASN A 139 -37.95 -6.30 -3.09
C ASN A 139 -37.50 -5.06 -2.30
N ASP A 140 -36.99 -4.02 -2.98
CA ASP A 140 -36.63 -2.73 -2.36
C ASP A 140 -37.77 -2.12 -1.53
N SER A 141 -39.03 -2.42 -1.91
CA SER A 141 -40.22 -2.02 -1.16
C SER A 141 -40.28 -2.59 0.26
N ASP A 142 -39.72 -3.77 0.49
CA ASP A 142 -39.73 -4.44 1.80
C ASP A 142 -38.73 -3.80 2.75
N PHE A 143 -37.62 -3.27 2.25
CA PHE A 143 -36.67 -2.49 3.04
C PHE A 143 -37.30 -1.18 3.55
N ILE A 144 -38.00 -0.45 2.66
CA ILE A 144 -38.71 0.79 3.02
C ILE A 144 -39.84 0.52 4.02
N ARG A 145 -40.62 -0.56 3.85
CA ARG A 145 -41.67 -0.95 4.80
C ARG A 145 -41.09 -1.31 6.18
N LYS A 146 -39.98 -2.04 6.22
CA LYS A 146 -39.30 -2.40 7.49
C LYS A 146 -38.74 -1.19 8.23
N MET A 147 -38.20 -0.19 7.52
CA MET A 147 -37.75 1.06 8.15
C MET A 147 -38.92 1.91 8.65
N LYS A 148 -40.02 1.98 7.91
CA LYS A 148 -41.21 2.77 8.29
C LYS A 148 -41.92 2.22 9.52
N ASN A 149 -41.95 0.90 9.72
CA ASN A 149 -42.56 0.28 10.91
C ASN A 149 -41.66 0.31 12.16
N ARG A 150 -40.47 0.89 12.07
CA ARG A 150 -39.49 1.00 13.16
C ARG A 150 -39.43 2.40 13.78
N ALA A 151 -40.13 3.36 13.18
CA ALA A 151 -40.40 4.70 13.71
C ALA A 151 -41.78 4.72 14.36
#